data_AF-A0A3R7S472-F1
#
_entry.id   AF-A0A3R7S472-F1
#
_cell.length_a   1.000
_cell.length_b   1.000
_cell.length_c   1.000
_cell.angle_alpha   90.00
_cell.angle_beta   90.00
_cell.angle_gamma   90.00
#
_symmetry.space_group_name_H-M   'P 1'
#
loop_
_entity.id
_entity.type
_entity.pdbx_description
1 polymer ?
#
loop_
_entity_poly.entity_id
_entity_poly.type
_entity_poly.pdbx_seq_one_letter_code
_entity_poly.pdbx_strand_id
1 'polypeptide(L)' 'MSKFFYGIEDLFVNYLFAPYDFFRFMHSWWGANTINWIFFVIGLIAAVYWMGQLKIFNESGEEDKSISSHSYI' A
#
# COMPACT_ATOMS: atom_id res chain seq x y z
N MET A 1 17.08 29.02 -3.15
CA MET A 1 16.27 27.93 -2.56
C MET A 1 14.85 27.86 -3.14
N SER A 2 14.12 28.97 -3.34
CA SER A 2 12.72 28.93 -3.79
C SER A 2 12.48 28.20 -5.13
N LYS A 3 13.41 28.30 -6.09
CA LYS A 3 13.30 27.60 -7.39
C LYS A 3 13.21 26.07 -7.26
N PHE A 4 13.88 25.49 -6.26
CA PHE A 4 13.82 24.06 -6.01
C PHE A 4 12.42 23.63 -5.56
N PHE A 5 11.84 24.36 -4.61
CA PHE A 5 10.48 24.10 -4.13
C PHE A 5 9.41 24.35 -5.21
N TYR A 6 9.56 25.37 -6.04
CA TYR A 6 8.67 25.57 -7.20
C TYR A 6 8.79 24.44 -8.23
N GLY A 7 9.98 23.87 -8.42
CA GLY A 7 10.15 22.69 -9.27
C GLY A 7 9.42 21.46 -8.73
N ILE A 8 9.41 21.28 -7.39
CA ILE A 8 8.63 20.22 -6.75
C ILE A 8 7.13 20.48 -6.93
N GLU A 9 6.66 21.69 -6.65
CA GLU A 9 5.25 22.07 -6.84
C GLU A 9 4.79 21.79 -8.26
N ASP A 10 5.56 22.22 -9.27
CA ASP A 10 5.25 22.03 -10.68
C ASP A 10 5.14 20.54 -11.04
N LEU A 11 6.12 19.73 -10.64
CA LEU A 11 6.11 18.28 -10.87
C LEU A 11 4.87 17.61 -10.26
N PHE A 12 4.54 17.94 -9.02
CA PHE A 12 3.43 17.27 -8.32
C PHE A 12 2.07 17.78 -8.77
N VAL A 13 1.86 19.09 -8.86
CA VAL A 13 0.54 19.65 -9.16
C VAL A 13 0.23 19.56 -10.65
N ASN A 14 1.15 19.98 -11.52
CA ASN A 14 0.87 20.13 -12.95
C ASN A 14 1.09 18.85 -13.75
N TYR A 15 1.84 17.87 -13.21
CA TYR A 15 2.10 16.59 -13.90
C TYR A 15 1.56 15.39 -13.12
N LEU A 16 2.12 15.07 -11.94
CA LEU A 16 1.77 13.83 -11.22
C LEU A 16 0.31 13.82 -10.73
N PHE A 17 -0.22 14.96 -10.32
CA PHE A 17 -1.58 15.10 -9.79
C PHE A 17 -2.55 15.76 -10.76
N ALA A 18 -2.15 16.02 -12.01
CA ALA A 18 -3.06 16.56 -13.02
C ALA A 18 -4.38 15.77 -13.16
N PRO A 19 -4.41 14.42 -13.07
CA PRO A 19 -5.67 13.67 -13.10
C PRO A 19 -6.61 13.97 -11.92
N TYR A 20 -6.08 14.38 -10.76
CA TYR A 20 -6.90 14.66 -9.58
C TYR A 20 -7.74 15.92 -9.75
N ASP A 21 -7.34 16.88 -10.58
CA ASP A 21 -8.19 18.03 -10.90
C ASP A 21 -9.46 17.60 -11.65
N PHE A 22 -9.38 16.58 -12.51
CA PHE A 22 -10.57 16.01 -13.14
C PHE A 22 -11.47 15.29 -12.12
N PHE A 23 -10.89 14.45 -11.26
CA PHE A 23 -11.64 13.71 -10.25
C PHE A 23 -12.34 14.63 -9.23
N ARG A 24 -11.76 15.79 -8.91
CA ARG A 24 -12.32 16.72 -7.90
C ARG A 24 -13.69 17.29 -8.29
N PHE A 25 -13.95 17.44 -9.58
CA PHE A 25 -15.21 18.02 -10.07
C PHE A 25 -16.27 16.97 -10.37
N MET A 26 -15.99 15.70 -10.09
CA MET A 26 -16.91 14.61 -10.36
C MET A 26 -18.00 14.54 -9.29
N HIS A 27 -19.27 14.57 -9.70
CA HIS A 27 -20.41 14.46 -8.78
C HIS A 27 -20.57 13.05 -8.18
N SER A 28 -20.11 12.02 -8.91
CA SER A 28 -20.16 10.64 -8.42
C SER A 28 -19.10 10.43 -7.35
N TRP A 29 -19.52 10.14 -6.12
CA TRP A 29 -18.62 9.82 -5.02
C TRP A 29 -17.69 8.63 -5.34
N TRP A 30 -18.24 7.59 -5.98
CA TRP A 30 -17.48 6.42 -6.41
C TRP A 30 -16.43 6.78 -7.45
N GLY A 31 -16.83 7.58 -8.44
CA GLY A 31 -15.94 8.02 -9.51
C GLY A 31 -14.80 8.93 -9.01
N ALA A 32 -15.11 9.90 -8.14
CA ALA A 32 -14.11 10.77 -7.52
C ALA A 32 -13.07 10.01 -6.69
N ASN A 33 -13.44 8.85 -6.13
CA ASN A 33 -12.57 8.00 -5.30
C ASN A 33 -11.94 6.83 -6.06
N THR A 34 -12.04 6.77 -7.39
CA THR A 34 -11.57 5.62 -8.19
C THR A 34 -10.10 5.25 -7.91
N ILE A 35 -9.22 6.25 -7.78
CA ILE A 35 -7.80 6.00 -7.49
C ILE A 35 -7.61 5.38 -6.09
N ASN A 36 -8.38 5.84 -5.10
CA ASN A 36 -8.36 5.26 -3.75
C ASN A 36 -8.79 3.78 -3.78
N TRP A 37 -9.84 3.47 -4.55
CA TRP A 37 -10.28 2.09 -4.75
C TRP A 37 -9.21 1.21 -5.40
N ILE A 38 -8.49 1.74 -6.41
CA ILE A 38 -7.38 1.02 -7.05
C ILE A 38 -6.27 0.71 -6.04
N PHE A 39 -5.82 1.70 -5.25
CA PHE A 39 -4.80 1.47 -4.23
C PHE A 39 -5.25 0.48 -3.16
N PHE A 40 -6.51 0.57 -2.73
CA PHE A 40 -7.08 -0.38 -1.77
C PHE A 40 -7.08 -1.81 -2.32
N VAL A 41 -7.51 -2.01 -3.57
CA VAL A 41 -7.52 -3.34 -4.21
C VAL A 41 -6.10 -3.90 -4.36
N ILE A 42 -5.14 -3.07 -4.78
CA ILE A 42 -3.73 -3.49 -4.89
C ILE A 42 -3.21 -3.91 -3.51
N GLY A 43 -3.44 -3.10 -2.47
CA GLY A 43 -3.03 -3.41 -1.11
C GLY A 43 -3.67 -4.69 -0.58
N LEU A 44 -4.95 -4.92 -0.88
CA LEU A 44 -5.68 -6.12 -0.50
C LEU A 44 -5.12 -7.37 -1.19
N ILE A 45 -4.83 -7.30 -2.49
CA ILE A 45 -4.20 -8.40 -3.24
C ILE A 45 -2.82 -8.71 -2.66
N ALA A 46 -2.00 -7.69 -2.41
CA ALA A 46 -0.68 -7.86 -1.82
C ALA A 46 -0.75 -8.49 -0.41
N ALA A 47 -1.70 -8.06 0.42
CA ALA A 47 -1.92 -8.62 1.75
C ALA A 47 -2.35 -10.10 1.69
N VAL A 48 -3.29 -10.44 0.81
CA VAL A 48 -3.73 -11.84 0.60
C VAL A 48 -2.59 -12.71 0.09
N TYR A 49 -1.82 -12.22 -0.88
CA TYR A 49 -0.63 -12.92 -1.38
C TYR A 49 0.36 -13.20 -0.24
N TRP A 50 0.67 -12.19 0.59
CA TRP A 50 1.62 -12.34 1.69
C TRP A 50 1.13 -13.32 2.76
N MET A 51 -0.15 -13.26 3.11
CA MET A 51 -0.77 -14.26 4.01
C MET A 51 -0.64 -15.68 3.44
N GLY A 52 -0.79 -15.85 2.12
CA GLY A 52 -0.54 -17.12 1.44
C GLY A 52 0.92 -17.60 1.55
N GLN A 53 1.89 -16.69 1.36
CA GLN A 53 3.31 -17.01 1.54
C GLN A 53 3.61 -17.46 2.96
N LEU A 54 3.13 -16.73 3.97
CA LEU A 54 3.30 -17.09 5.38
C LEU A 54 2.71 -18.48 5.69
N LYS A 55 1.56 -18.80 5.11
CA LYS A 55 0.96 -20.13 5.27
C LYS A 55 1.86 -21.24 4.70
N ILE A 56 2.41 -21.04 3.50
CA ILE A 56 3.31 -22.02 2.86
C ILE A 56 4.54 -22.27 3.74
N PHE A 57 5.17 -21.22 4.28
CA PHE A 57 6.31 -21.36 5.18
C PHE A 57 5.94 -22.05 6.50
N ASN A 58 4.78 -21.72 7.07
CA ASN A 58 4.32 -22.39 8.29
C ASN A 58 4.01 -23.89 8.06
N GLU A 59 3.60 -24.28 6.85
CA GLU A 59 3.31 -25.66 6.45
C GLU A 59 4.57 -26.43 5.97
N SER A 60 5.69 -25.76 5.67
CA SER A 60 6.91 -26.42 5.16
C SER A 60 7.59 -27.32 6.19
N GLY A 61 7.31 -27.12 7.49
CA GLY A 61 7.92 -27.88 8.58
C GLY A 61 9.40 -27.57 8.80
N GLU A 62 9.95 -26.56 8.11
CA GLU A 62 11.35 -26.13 8.23
C GLU A 62 11.59 -25.21 9.44
N GLU A 63 10.53 -24.65 10.03
CA GLU A 63 10.64 -23.82 11.24
C GLU A 63 10.92 -24.68 12.49
N ASP A 64 12.00 -24.37 13.20
CA ASP A 64 12.22 -24.87 14.54
C ASP A 64 11.24 -24.19 15.51
N LYS A 65 10.25 -24.98 15.97
CA LYS A 65 9.23 -24.56 16.94
C LYS A 65 9.57 -25.01 18.36
N SER A 66 10.81 -25.41 18.62
CA SER A 66 11.25 -25.77 19.96
C SER A 66 11.15 -24.56 20.90
N ILE A 67 10.53 -24.80 22.06
CA ILE A 67 10.31 -23.76 23.05
C ILE A 67 11.60 -23.62 23.85
N SER A 68 12.29 -22.47 23.75
CA SER A 68 13.52 -22.19 24.50
C SER A 68 13.26 -21.78 25.97
N SER A 69 12.09 -22.09 26.53
CA SER A 69 11.74 -21.69 27.89
C SER A 69 12.54 -22.53 28.89
N HIS A 70 13.29 -21.86 29.76
CA HIS A 70 13.87 -22.52 30.92
C HIS A 70 12.75 -22.97 31.87
N SER A 71 12.89 -24.18 32.39
CA SER A 71 12.04 -24.66 33.49
C SER A 71 12.26 -23.79 34.72
N TYR A 72 11.18 -23.39 35.42
CA TYR A 72 11.22 -22.52 36.61
C TYR A 72 11.68 -23.24 37.90
N ILE A 73 12.48 -24.30 37.77
CA ILE A 73 13.04 -25.08 38.90
C ILE A 73 14.55 -25.08 38.87
#